data_AF-A0A4V2VGB9-F1
#
_entry.id   AF-A0A4V2VGB9-F1
#
_cell.length_a   1.000
_cell.length_b   1.000
_cell.length_c   1.000
_cell.angle_alpha   90.00
_cell.angle_beta   90.00
_cell.angle_gamma   90.00
#
_symmetry.space_group_name_H-M   'P 1'
#
loop_
_entity.id
_entity.type
_entity.pdbx_description
1 polymer ?
#
loop_
_entity_poly.entity_id
_entity_poly.type
_entity_poly.pdbx_seq_one_letter_code
_entity_poly.pdbx_strand_id
1 'polypeptide(L)'
;MTLTSMGAVVSIGAWRFTLRGAELADLAYDGEPVLRAIRFVTRDHDWRTADDTVLTQTLSSGPGSSGRLRIEASARYDGTEVLRYVLEVSVDGPTLHVDAVGTTTTPFRRNRIGLVVLHPPTLAGVPVTARHPSGTVTEAVFPTWIAPHQPAADLSGLDWSTGRVALSLDLAGDVFETEDQRNWTDASFKTYSTPLSEPFPVALDAGSVVHQSLTLRATTDGRPGGTASPAPDLAFLDGPAPTAVVAPPPTLQLLAASAPAAGRPADARPLGVPVLVEPVLGDPNVGAVLASARRDAGGGPLDVRFVTDDPDRLRAAIDDVLDSGAVVRIGAFDPTSHVTTPALQQALRDAAAAAGDLEVVAGTRAHFTELNRTVDLFRDWDGPLTFSVTPQMHDRSPEQVTESIRMQRWVVMSASRLAAGRALHVGPVTLRPRFNAVATSARPVVTDATIEAGYGPQFVADATDPAQHSAAARAWFAASVEALTVPGVASITLAEAWGPRGGRLPG
;
A
#
# COMPACT_ATOMS: atom_id res chain seq x y z
N MET A 1 16.53 5.23 22.22
CA MET A 1 17.30 6.09 21.30
C MET A 1 17.86 5.17 20.22
N THR A 2 17.03 4.84 19.24
CA THR A 2 17.36 3.90 18.16
C THR A 2 18.09 4.69 17.10
N LEU A 3 19.40 4.48 16.98
CA LEU A 3 20.15 4.95 15.82
C LEU A 3 19.50 4.34 14.59
N THR A 4 18.79 5.16 13.80
CA THR A 4 18.53 4.87 12.40
C THR A 4 19.88 4.63 11.76
N SER A 5 20.20 3.37 11.52
CA SER A 5 21.37 2.95 10.76
C SER A 5 21.25 3.59 9.38
N MET A 6 21.93 4.72 9.16
CA MET A 6 22.14 5.23 7.80
C MET A 6 22.82 4.11 7.02
N GLY A 7 22.16 3.62 5.96
CA GLY A 7 22.62 2.47 5.19
C GLY A 7 24.04 2.66 4.65
N ALA A 8 24.79 1.56 4.55
CA ALA A 8 26.16 1.61 4.05
C ALA A 8 26.15 1.70 2.51
N VAL A 9 26.74 2.74 1.95
CA VAL A 9 26.90 2.87 0.50
C VAL A 9 28.04 1.97 0.02
N VAL A 10 27.76 1.14 -0.99
CA VAL A 10 28.71 0.26 -1.66
C VAL A 10 28.92 0.75 -3.08
N SER A 11 30.17 0.72 -3.55
CA SER A 11 30.52 1.06 -4.92
C SER A 11 31.52 0.04 -5.44
N ILE A 12 31.19 -0.60 -6.57
CA ILE A 12 32.02 -1.62 -7.22
C ILE A 12 32.00 -1.34 -8.72
N GLY A 13 33.10 -0.82 -9.25
CA GLY A 13 33.13 -0.34 -10.64
C GLY A 13 32.09 0.76 -10.87
N ALA A 14 31.27 0.59 -11.91
CA ALA A 14 30.19 1.51 -12.28
C ALA A 14 28.92 1.36 -11.41
N TRP A 15 28.82 0.29 -10.61
CA TRP A 15 27.68 0.04 -9.75
C TRP A 15 27.80 0.77 -8.42
N ARG A 16 26.70 1.38 -7.97
CA ARG A 16 26.52 1.94 -6.63
C ARG A 16 25.17 1.49 -6.07
N PHE A 17 25.13 1.13 -4.79
CA PHE A 17 23.89 0.82 -4.08
C PHE A 17 24.05 1.07 -2.57
N THR A 18 22.94 1.29 -1.88
CA THR A 18 22.87 1.45 -0.43
C THR A 18 22.44 0.13 0.21
N LEU A 19 23.12 -0.33 1.25
CA LEU A 19 22.68 -1.49 2.03
C LEU A 19 21.82 -1.05 3.20
N ARG A 20 20.55 -1.44 3.18
CA ARG A 20 19.55 -1.18 4.23
C ARG A 20 19.10 -2.52 4.83
N GLY A 21 19.80 -2.98 5.87
CA GLY A 21 19.62 -4.35 6.34
C GLY A 21 20.01 -5.34 5.23
N ALA A 22 19.10 -6.24 4.85
CA ALA A 22 19.33 -7.20 3.76
C ALA A 22 18.95 -6.65 2.37
N GLU A 23 18.36 -5.45 2.30
CA GLU A 23 17.98 -4.81 1.04
C GLU A 23 19.19 -4.17 0.35
N LEU A 24 19.32 -4.43 -0.95
CA LEU A 24 20.15 -3.63 -1.86
C LEU A 24 19.25 -2.52 -2.38
N ALA A 25 19.44 -1.29 -1.91
CA ALA A 25 18.60 -0.14 -2.21
C ALA A 25 19.32 0.88 -3.11
N ASP A 26 18.55 1.79 -3.72
CA ASP A 26 19.03 2.92 -4.53
C ASP A 26 20.11 2.52 -5.55
N LEU A 27 19.88 1.43 -6.30
CA LEU A 27 20.86 0.92 -7.24
C LEU A 27 21.01 1.90 -8.41
N ALA A 28 22.27 2.25 -8.70
CA ALA A 28 22.66 3.09 -9.81
C ALA A 28 23.81 2.47 -10.60
N TYR A 29 23.85 2.74 -11.90
CA TYR A 29 24.91 2.36 -12.82
C TYR A 29 25.42 3.58 -13.57
N ASP A 30 26.72 3.86 -13.53
CA ASP A 30 27.32 5.09 -14.10
C ASP A 30 26.65 6.38 -13.63
N GLY A 31 26.11 6.37 -12.40
CA GLY A 31 25.38 7.49 -11.79
C GLY A 31 23.90 7.60 -12.17
N GLU A 32 23.42 6.79 -13.13
CA GLU A 32 22.00 6.71 -13.49
C GLU A 32 21.26 5.79 -12.51
N PRO A 33 20.16 6.21 -11.86
CA PRO A 33 19.32 5.32 -11.06
C PRO A 33 18.67 4.25 -11.93
N VAL A 34 18.84 2.96 -11.58
CA VAL A 34 18.35 1.84 -12.39
C VAL A 34 17.31 0.99 -11.69
N LEU A 35 17.42 0.80 -10.37
CA LEU A 35 16.44 0.09 -9.56
C LEU A 35 16.28 0.80 -8.21
N ARG A 36 15.06 0.79 -7.67
CA ARG A 36 14.80 1.24 -6.30
C ARG A 36 15.40 0.26 -5.30
N ALA A 37 15.15 -1.05 -5.49
CA ALA A 37 15.71 -2.07 -4.61
C ALA A 37 15.69 -3.48 -5.20
N ILE A 38 16.55 -4.35 -4.65
CA ILE A 38 16.43 -5.81 -4.70
C ILE A 38 16.27 -6.30 -3.26
N ARG A 39 15.27 -7.15 -3.01
CA ARG A 39 14.97 -7.71 -1.69
C ARG A 39 14.67 -9.19 -1.78
N PHE A 40 14.81 -9.88 -0.65
CA PHE A 40 14.27 -11.21 -0.45
C PHE A 40 13.15 -11.12 0.58
N VAL A 41 11.91 -11.43 0.19
CA VAL A 41 10.70 -11.11 0.98
C VAL A 41 10.01 -12.39 1.41
N THR A 42 9.62 -12.45 2.69
CA THR A 42 8.82 -13.53 3.28
C THR A 42 7.45 -12.97 3.69
N ARG A 43 6.36 -13.55 3.17
CA ARG A 43 4.97 -13.25 3.56
C ARG A 43 4.18 -14.50 3.89
N ASP A 44 3.48 -14.46 5.02
CA ASP A 44 2.66 -15.58 5.49
C ASP A 44 1.30 -15.68 4.78
N HIS A 45 0.47 -16.61 5.23
CA HIS A 45 -0.88 -16.84 4.71
C HIS A 45 -1.83 -15.64 4.78
N ASP A 46 -1.59 -14.69 5.67
CA ASP A 46 -2.36 -13.46 5.77
C ASP A 46 -1.63 -12.29 5.12
N TRP A 47 -0.63 -12.55 4.26
CA TRP A 47 0.18 -11.51 3.64
C TRP A 47 0.89 -10.61 4.66
N ARG A 48 1.12 -11.02 5.92
CA ARG A 48 2.00 -10.27 6.81
C ARG A 48 3.42 -10.38 6.28
N THR A 49 4.16 -9.27 6.22
CA THR A 49 5.59 -9.29 5.87
C THR A 49 6.40 -9.58 7.13
N ALA A 50 7.30 -10.55 7.07
CA ALA A 50 8.17 -10.88 8.19
C ALA A 50 9.15 -9.75 8.50
N ASP A 51 9.55 -9.63 9.76
CA ASP A 51 10.62 -8.74 10.17
C ASP A 51 11.97 -9.43 9.96
N ASP A 52 12.83 -8.84 9.14
CA ASP A 52 14.14 -9.36 8.83
C ASP A 52 15.21 -8.84 9.79
N THR A 53 16.10 -9.72 10.23
CA THR A 53 17.30 -9.40 11.01
C THR A 53 18.54 -9.87 10.27
N VAL A 54 19.44 -8.95 9.91
CA VAL A 54 20.76 -9.30 9.38
C VAL A 54 21.62 -9.91 10.49
N LEU A 55 22.12 -11.11 10.25
CA LEU A 55 22.98 -11.86 11.17
C LEU A 55 24.45 -11.60 10.88
N THR A 56 24.83 -11.61 9.60
CA THR A 56 26.21 -11.38 9.17
C THR A 56 26.20 -10.75 7.79
N GLN A 57 27.15 -9.86 7.56
CA GLN A 57 27.34 -9.18 6.29
C GLN A 57 28.84 -9.09 6.01
N THR A 58 29.27 -9.57 4.86
CA THR A 58 30.69 -9.56 4.47
C THR A 58 30.83 -9.03 3.05
N LEU A 59 31.56 -7.93 2.91
CA LEU A 59 31.94 -7.36 1.63
C LEU A 59 33.40 -7.69 1.33
N SER A 60 33.66 -8.18 0.13
CA SER A 60 35.00 -8.45 -0.37
C SER A 60 35.16 -7.78 -1.73
N SER A 61 36.18 -6.92 -1.86
CA SER A 61 36.56 -6.33 -3.14
C SER A 61 37.40 -7.32 -3.93
N GLY A 62 37.04 -7.57 -5.19
CA GLY A 62 37.89 -8.27 -6.14
C GLY A 62 38.84 -7.30 -6.86
N PRO A 63 39.80 -7.79 -7.64
CA PRO A 63 40.61 -6.94 -8.51
C PRO A 63 39.74 -6.23 -9.57
N GLY A 64 40.10 -4.98 -9.89
CA GLY A 64 39.42 -4.19 -10.92
C GLY A 64 38.01 -3.74 -10.54
N SER A 65 37.04 -3.94 -11.44
CA SER A 65 35.62 -3.59 -11.26
C SER A 65 34.77 -4.77 -10.77
N SER A 66 35.33 -5.61 -9.89
CA SER A 66 34.66 -6.80 -9.36
C SER A 66 34.56 -6.78 -7.84
N GLY A 67 33.54 -7.44 -7.31
CA GLY A 67 33.34 -7.54 -5.86
C GLY A 67 32.24 -8.53 -5.51
N ARG A 68 32.28 -9.01 -4.26
CA ARG A 68 31.28 -9.95 -3.72
C ARG A 68 30.80 -9.48 -2.36
N LEU A 69 29.49 -9.58 -2.16
CA LEU A 69 28.82 -9.30 -0.89
C LEU A 69 28.02 -10.54 -0.50
N ARG A 70 28.19 -10.99 0.73
CA ARG A 70 27.39 -12.05 1.34
C ARG A 70 26.58 -11.45 2.49
N ILE A 71 25.26 -11.68 2.47
CA ILE A 71 24.35 -11.29 3.55
C ILE A 71 23.68 -12.55 4.08
N GLU A 72 23.77 -12.79 5.38
CA GLU A 72 23.02 -13.82 6.08
C GLU A 72 21.99 -13.13 6.98
N ALA A 73 20.73 -13.56 6.90
CA ALA A 73 19.64 -12.95 7.63
C ALA A 73 18.61 -13.99 8.08
N SER A 74 17.73 -13.59 9.01
CA SER A 74 16.57 -14.37 9.38
C SER A 74 15.29 -13.56 9.39
N ALA A 75 14.19 -14.21 9.02
CA ALA A 75 12.86 -13.62 8.94
C ALA A 75 11.99 -14.12 10.10
N ARG A 76 11.25 -13.21 10.73
CA ARG A 76 10.48 -13.49 11.95
C ARG A 76 9.04 -12.99 11.89
N TYR A 77 8.15 -13.73 12.55
CA TYR A 77 6.82 -13.25 12.93
C TYR A 77 6.70 -13.32 14.44
N ASP A 78 6.31 -12.21 15.07
CA ASP A 78 6.02 -12.18 16.52
C ASP A 78 7.20 -12.72 17.36
N GLY A 79 8.44 -12.44 16.93
CA GLY A 79 9.68 -12.92 17.54
C GLY A 79 10.10 -14.35 17.18
N THR A 80 9.25 -15.12 16.50
CA THR A 80 9.53 -16.50 16.08
C THR A 80 10.23 -16.53 14.73
N GLU A 81 11.41 -17.15 14.67
CA GLU A 81 12.17 -17.33 13.43
C GLU A 81 11.56 -18.42 12.55
N VAL A 82 11.14 -18.04 11.34
CA VAL A 82 10.50 -18.95 10.38
C VAL A 82 11.36 -19.25 9.16
N LEU A 83 12.36 -18.42 8.88
CA LEU A 83 13.26 -18.57 7.74
C LEU A 83 14.67 -18.05 8.07
N ARG A 84 15.69 -18.76 7.60
CA ARG A 84 17.05 -18.23 7.45
C ARG A 84 17.38 -18.15 5.98
N TYR A 85 18.02 -17.09 5.54
CA TYR A 85 18.42 -16.95 4.15
C TYR A 85 19.78 -16.32 3.99
N VAL A 86 20.37 -16.61 2.83
CA VAL A 86 21.66 -16.11 2.40
C VAL A 86 21.48 -15.46 1.04
N LEU A 87 22.01 -14.24 0.89
CA LEU A 87 22.16 -13.56 -0.40
C LEU A 87 23.64 -13.53 -0.75
N GLU A 88 24.00 -14.14 -1.88
CA GLU A 88 25.30 -13.99 -2.50
C GLU A 88 25.20 -13.03 -3.68
N VAL A 89 25.76 -11.85 -3.50
CA VAL A 89 25.80 -10.79 -4.51
C VAL A 89 27.19 -10.77 -5.12
N SER A 90 27.26 -10.80 -6.45
CA SER A 90 28.51 -10.62 -7.18
C SER A 90 28.37 -9.54 -8.24
N VAL A 91 29.39 -8.70 -8.33
CA VAL A 91 29.52 -7.69 -9.37
C VAL A 91 30.75 -8.02 -10.20
N ASP A 92 30.59 -8.06 -11.51
CA ASP A 92 31.67 -8.23 -12.48
C ASP A 92 31.44 -7.28 -13.66
N GLY A 93 32.12 -6.14 -13.63
CA GLY A 93 31.98 -5.08 -14.63
C GLY A 93 30.54 -4.59 -14.76
N PRO A 94 29.86 -4.76 -15.91
CA PRO A 94 28.47 -4.34 -16.11
C PRO A 94 27.42 -5.28 -15.51
N THR A 95 27.82 -6.41 -14.95
CA THR A 95 26.87 -7.45 -14.48
C THR A 95 26.80 -7.45 -12.95
N LEU A 96 25.59 -7.36 -12.41
CA LEU A 96 25.25 -7.60 -11.01
C LEU A 96 24.41 -8.88 -10.94
N HIS A 97 24.86 -9.84 -10.14
CA HIS A 97 24.15 -11.10 -9.92
C HIS A 97 23.83 -11.26 -8.44
N VAL A 98 22.61 -11.73 -8.14
CA VAL A 98 22.16 -12.04 -6.78
C VAL A 98 21.64 -13.48 -6.79
N ASP A 99 22.26 -14.33 -5.98
CA ASP A 99 21.80 -15.69 -5.67
C ASP A 99 21.22 -15.71 -4.26
N ALA A 100 20.02 -16.25 -4.09
CA ALA A 100 19.30 -16.23 -2.83
C ALA A 100 18.81 -17.63 -2.45
N VAL A 101 19.26 -18.12 -1.30
CA VAL A 101 18.84 -19.42 -0.74
C VAL A 101 18.21 -19.19 0.63
N GLY A 102 16.96 -19.61 0.79
CA GLY A 102 16.23 -19.56 2.06
C GLY A 102 15.84 -20.96 2.53
N THR A 103 16.00 -21.23 3.83
CA THR A 103 15.60 -22.49 4.47
C THR A 103 14.64 -22.20 5.63
N THR A 104 13.48 -22.84 5.62
CA THR A 104 12.49 -22.69 6.68
C THR A 104 12.99 -23.33 7.98
N THR A 105 12.87 -22.61 9.09
CA THR A 105 13.29 -23.09 10.41
C THR A 105 12.14 -23.68 11.21
N THR A 106 10.90 -23.32 10.86
CA THR A 106 9.68 -23.78 11.52
C THR A 106 8.59 -23.93 10.46
N PRO A 107 7.67 -24.90 10.58
CA PRO A 107 6.57 -25.02 9.65
C PRO A 107 5.66 -23.79 9.69
N PHE A 108 5.31 -23.26 8.52
CA PHE A 108 4.33 -22.18 8.39
C PHE A 108 3.68 -22.19 7.01
N ARG A 109 2.63 -21.38 6.85
CA ARG A 109 1.96 -21.18 5.57
C ARG A 109 2.41 -19.88 4.94
N ARG A 110 2.86 -19.92 3.69
CA ARG A 110 3.32 -18.75 2.92
C ARG A 110 2.34 -18.37 1.82
N ASN A 111 2.26 -17.06 1.56
CA ASN A 111 1.80 -16.55 0.26
C ASN A 111 2.99 -16.11 -0.61
N ARG A 112 4.14 -15.78 -0.01
CA ARG A 112 5.34 -15.40 -0.76
C ARG A 112 6.63 -15.72 0.00
N ILE A 113 7.60 -16.34 -0.67
CA ILE A 113 9.01 -16.32 -0.25
C ILE A 113 9.84 -16.24 -1.53
N GLY A 114 10.64 -15.19 -1.70
CA GLY A 114 11.47 -15.06 -2.89
C GLY A 114 12.06 -13.68 -3.11
N LEU A 115 12.84 -13.57 -4.18
CA LEU A 115 13.40 -12.31 -4.67
C LEU A 115 12.28 -11.41 -5.22
N VAL A 116 12.40 -10.12 -4.92
CA VAL A 116 11.61 -9.06 -5.53
C VAL A 116 12.54 -7.97 -6.04
N VAL A 117 12.21 -7.45 -7.22
CA VAL A 117 12.92 -6.35 -7.87
C VAL A 117 11.98 -5.15 -7.92
N LEU A 118 12.37 -4.06 -7.28
CA LEU A 118 11.62 -2.82 -7.25
C LEU A 118 12.18 -1.86 -8.29
N HIS A 119 11.41 -1.63 -9.34
CA HIS A 119 11.71 -0.66 -10.38
C HIS A 119 11.18 0.72 -9.97
N PRO A 120 11.90 1.82 -10.27
CA PRO A 120 11.46 3.14 -9.88
C PRO A 120 10.17 3.54 -10.61
N PRO A 121 9.30 4.35 -9.98
CA PRO A 121 8.03 4.76 -10.57
C PRO A 121 8.24 5.74 -11.74
N THR A 122 9.47 6.25 -11.90
CA THR A 122 9.89 7.06 -13.04
C THR A 122 9.87 6.33 -14.37
N LEU A 123 9.77 4.99 -14.34
CA LEU A 123 9.58 4.19 -15.55
C LEU A 123 8.16 4.26 -16.11
N ALA A 124 7.21 4.97 -15.49
CA ALA A 124 5.86 5.11 -16.05
C ALA A 124 5.89 5.63 -17.50
N GLY A 125 5.27 4.91 -18.44
CA GLY A 125 5.29 5.18 -19.88
C GLY A 125 6.47 4.57 -20.64
N VAL A 126 7.44 3.97 -19.96
CA VAL A 126 8.63 3.39 -20.58
C VAL A 126 8.32 2.02 -21.21
N PRO A 127 8.67 1.80 -22.49
CA PRO A 127 8.58 0.47 -23.10
C PRO A 127 9.45 -0.55 -22.36
N VAL A 128 8.94 -1.76 -22.22
CA VAL A 128 9.63 -2.88 -21.61
C VAL A 128 9.35 -4.14 -22.41
N THR A 129 10.40 -4.89 -22.69
CA THR A 129 10.31 -6.16 -23.40
C THR A 129 10.29 -7.28 -22.36
N ALA A 130 9.20 -8.04 -22.32
CA ALA A 130 9.01 -9.16 -21.41
C ALA A 130 9.47 -10.47 -22.06
N ARG A 131 10.40 -11.17 -21.41
CA ARG A 131 10.87 -12.48 -21.84
C ARG A 131 10.18 -13.58 -21.04
N HIS A 132 9.73 -14.61 -21.73
CA HIS A 132 8.94 -15.70 -21.16
C HIS A 132 9.75 -17.00 -21.04
N PRO A 133 9.44 -17.88 -20.07
CA PRO A 133 10.08 -19.19 -19.94
C PRO A 133 10.01 -20.07 -21.21
N SER A 134 8.99 -19.87 -22.04
CA SER A 134 8.84 -20.54 -23.35
C SER A 134 9.90 -20.13 -24.39
N GLY A 135 10.68 -19.07 -24.12
CA GLY A 135 11.59 -18.43 -25.07
C GLY A 135 10.92 -17.38 -25.96
N THR A 136 9.60 -17.17 -25.84
CA THR A 136 8.92 -16.07 -26.54
C THR A 136 9.17 -14.73 -25.85
N VAL A 137 8.89 -13.66 -26.56
CA VAL A 137 9.03 -12.28 -26.08
C VAL A 137 7.74 -11.52 -26.39
N THR A 138 7.31 -10.67 -25.47
CA THR A 138 6.21 -9.72 -25.68
C THR A 138 6.65 -8.29 -25.39
N GLU A 139 6.17 -7.35 -26.20
CA GLU A 139 6.35 -5.92 -25.93
C GLU A 139 5.26 -5.44 -24.97
N ALA A 140 5.68 -4.71 -23.94
CA ALA A 140 4.82 -4.13 -22.93
C ALA A 140 5.30 -2.70 -22.60
N VAL A 141 4.61 -2.06 -21.67
CA VAL A 141 4.93 -0.72 -21.18
C VAL A 141 4.73 -0.71 -19.68
N PHE A 142 5.65 -0.12 -18.93
CA PHE A 142 5.40 0.24 -17.53
C PHE A 142 4.25 1.26 -17.50
N PRO A 143 3.07 0.94 -16.92
CA PRO A 143 1.88 1.76 -17.12
C PRO A 143 2.05 3.22 -16.69
N THR A 144 1.56 4.17 -17.50
CA THR A 144 1.46 5.58 -17.08
C THR A 144 0.43 5.71 -15.96
N TRP A 145 -0.81 5.32 -16.24
CA TRP A 145 -1.87 5.23 -15.25
C TRP A 145 -1.76 3.93 -14.47
N ILE A 146 -2.13 3.96 -13.19
CA ILE A 146 -1.95 2.81 -12.30
C ILE A 146 -2.76 1.62 -12.80
N ALA A 147 -2.08 0.52 -13.10
CA ALA A 147 -2.74 -0.69 -13.58
C ALA A 147 -3.42 -1.46 -12.43
N PRO A 148 -4.66 -1.94 -12.62
CA PRO A 148 -5.36 -2.73 -11.60
C PRO A 148 -4.77 -4.14 -11.41
N HIS A 149 -4.18 -4.70 -12.47
CA HIS A 149 -3.63 -6.05 -12.56
C HIS A 149 -2.18 -6.02 -13.03
N GLN A 150 -1.55 -7.20 -13.11
CA GLN A 150 -0.15 -7.37 -13.50
C GLN A 150 0.10 -6.76 -14.89
N PRO A 151 0.98 -5.76 -15.03
CA PRO A 151 1.33 -5.22 -16.34
C PRO A 151 2.10 -6.21 -17.22
N ALA A 152 2.77 -7.19 -16.60
CA ALA A 152 3.46 -8.28 -17.27
C ALA A 152 3.42 -9.53 -16.37
N ALA A 153 3.21 -10.69 -16.97
CA ALA A 153 3.12 -11.98 -16.27
C ALA A 153 3.90 -13.05 -17.04
N ASP A 154 4.10 -14.21 -16.42
CA ASP A 154 4.86 -15.34 -16.97
C ASP A 154 6.28 -14.94 -17.41
N LEU A 155 7.06 -14.37 -16.48
CA LEU A 155 8.36 -13.76 -16.77
C LEU A 155 9.52 -14.69 -16.40
N SER A 156 10.49 -14.76 -17.32
CA SER A 156 11.87 -15.21 -17.07
C SER A 156 12.88 -14.06 -17.19
N GLY A 157 12.44 -12.87 -17.61
CA GLY A 157 13.28 -11.68 -17.67
C GLY A 157 12.58 -10.45 -18.24
N LEU A 158 13.24 -9.30 -18.11
CA LEU A 158 12.77 -8.00 -18.60
C LEU A 158 13.94 -7.22 -19.24
N ASP A 159 13.68 -6.53 -20.35
CA ASP A 159 14.59 -5.55 -20.94
C ASP A 159 13.95 -4.17 -20.99
N TRP A 160 14.66 -3.15 -20.53
CA TRP A 160 14.20 -1.76 -20.61
C TRP A 160 15.38 -0.79 -20.66
N SER A 161 15.09 0.50 -20.81
CA SER A 161 16.12 1.56 -20.75
C SER A 161 15.69 2.67 -19.80
N THR A 162 16.67 3.24 -19.10
CA THR A 162 16.52 4.45 -18.28
C THR A 162 17.65 5.40 -18.59
N GLY A 163 17.31 6.65 -18.95
CA GLY A 163 18.27 7.62 -19.44
C GLY A 163 19.12 7.04 -20.59
N ARG A 164 20.42 6.86 -20.33
CA ARG A 164 21.43 6.33 -21.26
C ARG A 164 21.80 4.86 -21.03
N VAL A 165 21.17 4.20 -20.06
CA VAL A 165 21.49 2.84 -19.63
C VAL A 165 20.40 1.88 -20.12
N ALA A 166 20.78 0.91 -20.94
CA ALA A 166 19.94 -0.24 -21.28
C ALA A 166 20.21 -1.37 -20.28
N LEU A 167 19.13 -1.99 -19.80
CA LEU A 167 19.13 -2.99 -18.74
C LEU A 167 18.50 -4.28 -19.26
N SER A 168 19.13 -5.40 -18.96
CA SER A 168 18.59 -6.75 -19.14
C SER A 168 18.60 -7.47 -17.80
N LEU A 169 17.42 -7.86 -17.31
CA LEU A 169 17.21 -8.62 -16.08
C LEU A 169 16.85 -10.05 -16.43
N ASP A 170 17.70 -11.01 -16.08
CA ASP A 170 17.39 -12.44 -16.13
C ASP A 170 16.93 -12.92 -14.76
N LEU A 171 15.91 -13.77 -14.72
CA LEU A 171 15.28 -14.30 -13.51
C LEU A 171 15.29 -15.83 -13.54
N ALA A 172 15.59 -16.48 -12.41
CA ALA A 172 15.66 -17.92 -12.30
C ALA A 172 15.15 -18.45 -10.94
N GLY A 173 14.75 -19.72 -10.93
CA GLY A 173 14.26 -20.44 -9.76
C GLY A 173 12.74 -20.47 -9.59
N ASP A 174 12.03 -19.54 -10.23
CA ASP A 174 10.57 -19.50 -10.28
C ASP A 174 10.11 -18.72 -11.51
N VAL A 175 8.81 -18.72 -11.79
CA VAL A 175 8.17 -17.78 -12.73
C VAL A 175 7.89 -16.48 -11.99
N PHE A 176 8.09 -15.35 -12.66
CA PHE A 176 7.87 -14.03 -12.09
C PHE A 176 6.72 -13.30 -12.78
N GLU A 177 6.21 -12.26 -12.12
CA GLU A 177 5.27 -11.31 -12.72
C GLU A 177 5.52 -9.92 -12.14
N THR A 178 5.03 -8.89 -12.81
CA THR A 178 5.15 -7.50 -12.39
C THR A 178 3.82 -7.02 -11.82
N GLU A 179 3.83 -6.37 -10.65
CA GLU A 179 2.73 -5.59 -10.09
C GLU A 179 3.06 -4.11 -10.14
N ASP A 180 2.05 -3.31 -10.45
CA ASP A 180 2.09 -1.88 -10.22
C ASP A 180 1.79 -1.57 -8.74
N GLN A 181 2.83 -1.51 -7.90
CA GLN A 181 2.61 -1.32 -6.46
C GLN A 181 2.16 0.09 -6.09
N ARG A 182 2.16 1.04 -7.04
CA ARG A 182 1.58 2.38 -6.85
C ARG A 182 0.10 2.29 -6.53
N ASN A 183 -0.56 1.20 -6.92
CA ASN A 183 -1.94 0.88 -6.54
C ASN A 183 -2.14 0.82 -5.01
N TRP A 184 -1.09 0.46 -4.27
CA TRP A 184 -1.02 0.43 -2.81
C TRP A 184 -0.31 1.66 -2.21
N THR A 185 -0.07 2.69 -3.02
CA THR A 185 0.77 3.87 -2.73
C THR A 185 2.27 3.59 -2.57
N ASP A 186 2.74 2.39 -2.91
CA ASP A 186 4.18 2.15 -2.96
C ASP A 186 4.81 2.81 -4.16
N ALA A 187 6.00 3.35 -3.96
CA ALA A 187 6.66 4.10 -5.01
C ALA A 187 7.55 3.22 -5.89
N SER A 188 6.96 2.16 -6.45
CA SER A 188 7.64 1.21 -7.35
C SER A 188 6.69 0.41 -8.23
N PHE A 189 7.23 -0.11 -9.34
CA PHE A 189 6.75 -1.36 -9.93
C PHE A 189 7.54 -2.50 -9.31
N LYS A 190 6.91 -3.66 -9.07
CA LYS A 190 7.57 -4.80 -8.44
C LYS A 190 7.50 -6.00 -9.34
N THR A 191 8.65 -6.52 -9.75
CA THR A 191 8.74 -7.86 -10.31
C THR A 191 8.99 -8.85 -9.17
N TYR A 192 8.17 -9.89 -9.05
CA TYR A 192 8.20 -10.83 -7.93
C TYR A 192 7.84 -12.24 -8.36
N SER A 193 8.21 -13.18 -7.50
CA SER A 193 7.72 -14.55 -7.43
C SER A 193 7.03 -14.78 -6.08
N THR A 194 6.27 -15.85 -5.88
CA THR A 194 5.66 -16.73 -6.89
C THR A 194 4.41 -16.04 -7.48
N PRO A 195 3.99 -16.32 -8.73
CA PRO A 195 2.86 -15.64 -9.37
C PRO A 195 1.54 -15.82 -8.62
N LEU A 196 0.63 -14.85 -8.70
CA LEU A 196 -0.68 -14.92 -8.03
C LEU A 196 -1.61 -15.99 -8.61
N SER A 197 -1.29 -16.56 -9.77
CA SER A 197 -2.02 -17.70 -10.33
C SER A 197 -1.75 -19.02 -9.59
N GLU A 198 -0.65 -19.11 -8.84
CA GLU A 198 -0.32 -20.29 -8.07
C GLU A 198 -1.19 -20.42 -6.82
N PRO A 199 -1.44 -21.63 -6.31
CA PRO A 199 -2.21 -21.82 -5.09
C PRO A 199 -1.57 -21.08 -3.90
N PHE A 200 -2.37 -20.33 -3.15
CA PHE A 200 -1.96 -19.76 -1.87
C PHE A 200 -3.13 -19.80 -0.87
N PRO A 201 -2.85 -19.97 0.44
CA PRO A 201 -1.52 -20.16 1.02
C PRO A 201 -0.94 -21.58 0.83
N VAL A 202 0.38 -21.69 0.73
CA VAL A 202 1.11 -22.97 0.64
C VAL A 202 1.73 -23.33 1.99
N ALA A 203 1.51 -24.54 2.49
CA ALA A 203 2.17 -25.05 3.69
C ALA A 203 3.62 -25.45 3.39
N LEU A 204 4.55 -25.04 4.25
CA LEU A 204 5.95 -25.45 4.21
C LEU A 204 6.32 -26.16 5.51
N ASP A 205 7.03 -27.29 5.40
CA ASP A 205 7.66 -27.97 6.51
C ASP A 205 8.97 -27.26 6.90
N ALA A 206 9.47 -27.52 8.11
CA ALA A 206 10.83 -27.11 8.48
C ALA A 206 11.87 -27.81 7.59
N GLY A 207 12.90 -27.07 7.17
CA GLY A 207 13.92 -27.56 6.24
C GLY A 207 13.56 -27.44 4.76
N SER A 208 12.38 -26.89 4.43
CA SER A 208 12.03 -26.56 3.04
C SER A 208 12.98 -25.49 2.51
N VAL A 209 13.52 -25.71 1.31
CA VAL A 209 14.49 -24.82 0.67
C VAL A 209 13.84 -24.06 -0.49
N VAL A 210 14.06 -22.76 -0.55
CA VAL A 210 13.71 -21.88 -1.67
C VAL A 210 15.01 -21.35 -2.25
N HIS A 211 15.19 -21.49 -3.57
CA HIS A 211 16.36 -20.99 -4.28
C HIS A 211 15.93 -20.20 -5.51
N GLN A 212 16.39 -18.96 -5.59
CA GLN A 212 16.15 -18.07 -6.72
C GLN A 212 17.39 -17.24 -6.99
N SER A 213 17.55 -16.81 -8.24
CA SER A 213 18.62 -15.88 -8.58
C SER A 213 18.16 -14.90 -9.65
N LEU A 214 18.88 -13.79 -9.72
CA LEU A 214 18.69 -12.80 -10.77
C LEU A 214 20.04 -12.28 -11.27
N THR A 215 20.08 -11.90 -12.54
CA THR A 215 21.24 -11.27 -13.17
C THR A 215 20.79 -9.99 -13.85
N LEU A 216 21.31 -8.85 -13.42
CA LEU A 216 21.08 -7.56 -14.03
C LEU A 216 22.34 -7.15 -14.81
N ARG A 217 22.19 -6.95 -16.11
CA ARG A 217 23.25 -6.46 -17.00
C ARG A 217 22.94 -5.05 -17.44
N ALA A 218 23.88 -4.14 -17.27
CA ALA A 218 23.77 -2.77 -17.73
C ALA A 218 24.69 -2.53 -18.93
N THR A 219 24.21 -1.77 -19.92
CA THR A 219 25.03 -1.28 -21.02
C THR A 219 24.78 0.21 -21.20
N THR A 220 25.85 0.98 -21.26
CA THR A 220 25.77 2.42 -21.52
C THR A 220 25.91 2.65 -23.02
N ASP A 221 24.85 3.14 -23.66
CA ASP A 221 24.91 3.42 -25.09
C ASP A 221 25.75 4.69 -25.30
N GLY A 222 26.84 4.59 -26.08
CA GLY A 222 27.78 5.70 -26.33
C GLY A 222 27.27 6.76 -27.31
N ARG A 223 26.03 6.62 -27.81
CA ARG A 223 25.43 7.55 -28.78
C ARG A 223 24.75 8.70 -28.06
N PRO A 224 25.10 9.97 -28.37
CA PRO A 224 24.31 11.12 -27.92
C PRO A 224 22.88 10.99 -28.46
N GLY A 225 21.88 10.93 -27.58
CA GLY A 225 20.47 10.93 -27.99
C GLY A 225 19.80 9.57 -28.12
N GLY A 226 20.17 8.57 -27.31
CA GLY A 226 19.26 7.45 -27.03
C GLY A 226 17.87 8.03 -26.71
N THR A 227 16.85 7.60 -27.43
CA THR A 227 15.51 8.20 -27.38
C THR A 227 15.06 8.24 -25.93
N ALA A 228 15.02 9.44 -25.36
CA ALA A 228 14.46 9.67 -24.04
C ALA A 228 13.08 9.03 -24.04
N SER A 229 12.88 8.09 -23.12
CA SER A 229 11.61 7.40 -23.04
C SER A 229 10.50 8.45 -22.86
N PRO A 230 9.34 8.31 -23.52
CA PRO A 230 8.21 9.22 -23.35
C PRO A 230 7.53 9.01 -22.00
N ALA A 231 8.32 8.83 -20.94
CA ALA A 231 7.82 9.02 -19.59
C ALA A 231 7.20 10.42 -19.57
N PRO A 232 5.96 10.56 -19.05
CA PRO A 232 5.39 11.89 -18.84
C PRO A 232 6.43 12.72 -18.09
N ASP A 233 6.42 14.03 -18.27
CA ASP A 233 7.22 14.90 -17.43
C ASP A 233 6.78 14.72 -15.97
N LEU A 234 7.43 13.79 -15.28
CA LEU A 234 7.20 13.52 -13.87
C LEU A 234 7.79 14.65 -13.02
N ALA A 235 8.32 15.73 -13.62
CA ALA A 235 8.45 16.99 -12.92
C ALA A 235 7.09 17.49 -12.40
N PHE A 236 5.94 16.96 -12.82
CA PHE A 236 4.66 17.16 -12.10
C PHE A 236 4.53 16.33 -10.81
N LEU A 237 5.24 15.21 -10.70
CA LEU A 237 5.38 14.41 -9.47
C LEU A 237 6.47 14.98 -8.53
N ASP A 238 7.52 15.59 -9.08
CA ASP A 238 8.67 16.14 -8.34
C ASP A 238 8.61 17.67 -8.14
N GLY A 239 7.78 18.37 -8.90
CA GLY A 239 7.53 19.81 -8.77
C GLY A 239 6.52 20.08 -7.66
N PRO A 240 6.56 21.27 -7.02
CA PRO A 240 5.45 21.70 -6.19
C PRO A 240 4.17 21.55 -7.01
N ALA A 241 3.10 21.03 -6.39
CA ALA A 241 1.78 21.04 -6.99
C ALA A 241 1.58 22.42 -7.65
N PRO A 242 1.06 22.51 -8.89
CA PRO A 242 0.66 23.81 -9.41
C PRO A 242 -0.17 24.45 -8.31
N THR A 243 0.21 25.66 -7.92
CA THR A 243 -0.45 26.47 -6.89
C THR A 243 -1.88 26.86 -7.26
N ALA A 244 -2.50 26.10 -8.17
CA ALA A 244 -3.93 26.08 -8.40
C ALA A 244 -4.59 25.68 -7.09
N VAL A 245 -4.99 26.71 -6.34
CA VAL A 245 -5.88 26.59 -5.20
C VAL A 245 -7.10 25.79 -5.67
N VAL A 246 -7.24 24.56 -5.16
CA VAL A 246 -8.45 23.77 -5.38
C VAL A 246 -9.56 24.48 -4.62
N ALA A 247 -10.52 25.04 -5.37
CA ALA A 247 -11.62 25.82 -4.82
C ALA A 247 -12.95 25.13 -5.18
N PRO A 248 -13.77 24.72 -4.18
CA PRO A 248 -13.47 24.72 -2.74
C PRO A 248 -12.42 23.65 -2.37
N PRO A 249 -11.67 23.84 -1.26
CA PRO A 249 -10.77 22.80 -0.75
C PRO A 249 -11.54 21.58 -0.23
N PRO A 250 -10.93 20.38 -0.20
CA PRO A 250 -11.56 19.20 0.38
C PRO A 250 -11.94 19.42 1.85
N THR A 251 -13.10 18.91 2.25
CA THR A 251 -13.49 18.88 3.66
C THR A 251 -12.58 17.92 4.43
N LEU A 252 -11.92 18.39 5.48
CA LEU A 252 -11.15 17.52 6.36
C LEU A 252 -12.06 16.86 7.40
N GLN A 253 -11.84 15.57 7.63
CA GLN A 253 -12.58 14.73 8.57
C GLN A 253 -11.60 13.91 9.42
N LEU A 254 -12.09 13.33 10.51
CA LEU A 254 -11.35 12.40 11.35
C LEU A 254 -12.01 11.02 11.37
N LEU A 255 -11.23 9.97 11.56
CA LEU A 255 -11.76 8.64 11.80
C LEU A 255 -12.21 8.52 13.28
N ALA A 256 -13.32 7.86 13.54
CA ALA A 256 -13.77 7.55 14.89
C ALA A 256 -12.71 6.73 15.62
N ALA A 257 -12.42 7.10 16.86
CA ALA A 257 -11.38 6.42 17.61
C ALA A 257 -11.84 5.04 18.04
N SER A 258 -10.92 4.07 17.92
CA SER A 258 -11.21 2.67 18.14
C SER A 258 -10.58 2.13 19.44
N ALA A 259 -9.75 2.95 20.10
CA ALA A 259 -9.07 2.64 21.35
C ALA A 259 -10.05 2.41 22.53
N PRO A 260 -9.61 1.74 23.61
CA PRO A 260 -10.42 1.50 24.81
C PRO A 260 -11.09 2.77 25.34
N ALA A 261 -12.36 2.65 25.76
CA ALA A 261 -13.17 3.80 26.19
C ALA A 261 -12.51 4.59 27.33
N ALA A 262 -11.87 3.90 28.27
CA ALA A 262 -11.12 4.50 29.38
C ALA A 262 -9.93 5.37 28.94
N GLY A 263 -9.43 5.19 27.71
CA GLY A 263 -8.33 5.98 27.14
C GLY A 263 -8.77 7.30 26.51
N ARG A 264 -10.07 7.61 26.48
CA ARG A 264 -10.59 8.86 25.92
C ARG A 264 -10.14 10.04 26.78
N PRO A 265 -9.46 11.06 26.22
CA PRO A 265 -9.05 12.24 26.99
C PRO A 265 -10.27 12.99 27.53
N ALA A 266 -10.25 13.34 28.82
CA ALA A 266 -11.34 14.08 29.47
C ALA A 266 -11.51 15.51 28.92
N ASP A 267 -10.45 16.06 28.34
CA ASP A 267 -10.37 17.40 27.74
C ASP A 267 -10.37 17.37 26.21
N ALA A 268 -10.66 16.22 25.58
CA ALA A 268 -10.78 16.11 24.14
C ALA A 268 -11.88 17.07 23.65
N ARG A 269 -11.46 18.21 23.09
CA ARG A 269 -12.38 19.17 22.49
C ARG A 269 -12.74 18.66 21.09
N PRO A 270 -14.02 18.50 20.78
CA PRO A 270 -14.44 18.20 19.42
C PRO A 270 -13.94 19.30 18.50
N LEU A 271 -13.32 18.90 17.38
CA LEU A 271 -12.83 19.86 16.38
C LEU A 271 -13.97 20.45 15.54
N GLY A 272 -15.20 19.96 15.72
CA GLY A 272 -16.36 20.37 14.93
C GLY A 272 -16.32 19.90 13.48
N VAL A 273 -15.40 19.00 13.14
CA VAL A 273 -15.28 18.36 11.82
C VAL A 273 -16.10 17.09 11.76
N PRO A 274 -16.53 16.63 10.56
CA PRO A 274 -17.21 15.35 10.46
C PRO A 274 -16.32 14.19 10.93
N VAL A 275 -16.95 13.19 11.55
CA VAL A 275 -16.27 11.95 11.99
C VAL A 275 -16.76 10.78 11.16
N LEU A 276 -15.82 10.10 10.50
CA LEU A 276 -16.07 8.87 9.77
C LEU A 276 -16.11 7.70 10.74
N VAL A 277 -17.13 6.84 10.64
CA VAL A 277 -17.23 5.60 11.41
C VAL A 277 -17.61 4.44 10.50
N GLU A 278 -17.00 3.27 10.71
CA GLU A 278 -17.27 2.05 9.93
C GLU A 278 -17.90 0.94 10.79
N PRO A 279 -19.19 1.07 11.18
CA PRO A 279 -19.87 0.08 12.00
C PRO A 279 -20.15 -1.21 11.20
N VAL A 280 -19.93 -2.37 11.83
CA VAL A 280 -20.25 -3.66 11.23
C VAL A 280 -21.62 -4.14 11.69
N LEU A 281 -22.55 -4.30 10.73
CA LEU A 281 -23.90 -4.74 11.07
C LEU A 281 -23.90 -6.23 11.42
N GLY A 282 -24.64 -6.56 12.47
CA GLY A 282 -24.69 -7.91 13.04
C GLY A 282 -23.73 -8.12 14.21
N ASP A 283 -22.71 -7.28 14.38
CA ASP A 283 -21.91 -7.27 15.60
C ASP A 283 -22.75 -6.69 16.76
N PRO A 284 -22.66 -7.26 17.98
CA PRO A 284 -23.47 -6.82 19.11
C PRO A 284 -23.14 -5.40 19.60
N ASN A 285 -21.97 -4.85 19.24
CA ASN A 285 -21.52 -3.53 19.68
C ASN A 285 -21.82 -2.38 18.71
N VAL A 286 -22.57 -2.62 17.63
CA VAL A 286 -22.86 -1.61 16.59
C VAL A 286 -23.39 -0.29 17.17
N GLY A 287 -24.32 -0.35 18.13
CA GLY A 287 -24.88 0.82 18.80
C GLY A 287 -23.86 1.56 19.67
N ALA A 288 -23.00 0.82 20.38
CA ALA A 288 -21.94 1.38 21.21
C ALA A 288 -20.86 2.08 20.35
N VAL A 289 -20.53 1.52 19.19
CA VAL A 289 -19.62 2.10 18.20
C VAL A 289 -20.18 3.43 17.68
N LEU A 290 -21.43 3.45 17.22
CA LEU A 290 -22.10 4.67 16.73
C LEU A 290 -22.18 5.74 17.82
N ALA A 291 -22.56 5.38 19.04
CA ALA A 291 -22.61 6.31 20.18
C ALA A 291 -21.23 6.89 20.51
N SER A 292 -20.17 6.08 20.42
CA SER A 292 -18.79 6.55 20.61
C SER A 292 -18.34 7.52 19.53
N ALA A 293 -18.67 7.24 18.26
CA ALA A 293 -18.38 8.13 17.14
C ALA A 293 -19.11 9.48 17.26
N ARG A 294 -20.38 9.49 17.73
CA ARG A 294 -21.09 10.74 18.01
C ARG A 294 -20.42 11.57 19.10
N ARG A 295 -19.87 10.92 20.14
CA ARG A 295 -19.07 11.62 21.15
C ARG A 295 -17.77 12.19 20.58
N ASP A 296 -17.13 11.49 19.64
CA ASP A 296 -15.94 12.00 18.93
C ASP A 296 -16.27 13.22 18.07
N ALA A 297 -17.42 13.20 17.38
CA ALA A 297 -17.88 14.31 16.56
C ALA A 297 -18.29 15.54 17.38
N GLY A 298 -18.77 15.31 18.61
CA GLY A 298 -19.10 16.34 19.59
C GLY A 298 -20.00 17.46 19.06
N GLY A 299 -21.05 17.07 18.33
CA GLY A 299 -22.03 17.96 17.70
C GLY A 299 -21.86 18.09 16.19
N GLY A 300 -20.71 17.70 15.62
CA GLY A 300 -20.53 17.56 14.18
C GLY A 300 -21.29 16.35 13.59
N PRO A 301 -21.47 16.29 12.26
CA PRO A 301 -22.14 15.18 11.60
C PRO A 301 -21.23 13.94 11.49
N LEU A 302 -21.82 12.76 11.34
CA LEU A 302 -21.09 11.53 11.01
C LEU A 302 -21.00 11.29 9.49
N ASP A 303 -19.88 10.74 9.01
CA ASP A 303 -19.80 9.98 7.75
C ASP A 303 -19.88 8.49 8.11
N VAL A 304 -21.01 7.84 7.81
CA VAL A 304 -21.29 6.48 8.29
C VAL A 304 -21.09 5.48 7.16
N ARG A 305 -20.21 4.51 7.38
CA ARG A 305 -19.78 3.54 6.38
C ARG A 305 -20.07 2.12 6.85
N PHE A 306 -21.30 1.69 6.66
CA PHE A 306 -21.76 0.38 7.13
C PHE A 306 -21.00 -0.77 6.47
N VAL A 307 -20.81 -1.85 7.23
CA VAL A 307 -20.22 -3.08 6.72
C VAL A 307 -21.26 -4.18 6.85
N THR A 308 -21.78 -4.64 5.71
CA THR A 308 -22.88 -5.60 5.62
C THR A 308 -23.04 -6.10 4.19
N ASP A 309 -23.52 -7.32 4.04
CA ASP A 309 -23.98 -7.92 2.78
C ASP A 309 -25.52 -7.97 2.69
N ASP A 310 -26.23 -7.44 3.70
CA ASP A 310 -27.68 -7.51 3.85
C ASP A 310 -28.32 -6.12 3.60
N PRO A 311 -28.97 -5.92 2.43
CA PRO A 311 -29.60 -4.64 2.08
C PRO A 311 -30.74 -4.21 3.00
N ASP A 312 -31.48 -5.16 3.59
CA ASP A 312 -32.61 -4.86 4.47
C ASP A 312 -32.09 -4.36 5.83
N ARG A 313 -31.06 -5.01 6.37
CA ARG A 313 -30.35 -4.51 7.57
C ARG A 313 -29.72 -3.15 7.32
N LEU A 314 -29.14 -2.94 6.14
CA LEU A 314 -28.59 -1.65 5.77
C LEU A 314 -29.69 -0.57 5.82
N ARG A 315 -30.85 -0.81 5.21
CA ARG A 315 -31.93 0.19 5.17
C ARG A 315 -32.39 0.56 6.58
N ALA A 316 -32.62 -0.43 7.44
CA ALA A 316 -33.00 -0.19 8.84
C ALA A 316 -31.93 0.60 9.61
N ALA A 317 -30.64 0.25 9.44
CA ALA A 317 -29.55 0.95 10.10
C ALA A 317 -29.38 2.39 9.61
N ILE A 318 -29.71 2.67 8.35
CA ILE A 318 -29.73 4.04 7.81
C ILE A 318 -30.81 4.87 8.51
N ASP A 319 -32.03 4.34 8.65
CA ASP A 319 -33.12 5.06 9.32
C ASP A 319 -32.77 5.37 10.78
N ASP A 320 -32.25 4.37 11.52
CA ASP A 320 -31.80 4.55 12.91
C ASP A 320 -30.70 5.62 13.05
N VAL A 321 -29.76 5.69 12.10
CA VAL A 321 -28.65 6.64 12.19
C VAL A 321 -29.08 8.05 11.81
N LEU A 322 -30.04 8.21 10.90
CA LEU A 322 -30.62 9.50 10.55
C LEU A 322 -31.47 10.05 11.72
N ASP A 323 -32.25 9.19 12.38
CA ASP A 323 -33.09 9.59 13.52
C ASP A 323 -32.27 9.97 14.77
N SER A 324 -31.08 9.39 14.92
CA SER A 324 -30.24 9.61 16.11
C SER A 324 -29.30 10.82 16.02
N GLY A 325 -29.28 11.56 14.91
CA GLY A 325 -28.56 12.84 14.79
C GLY A 325 -27.88 13.06 13.44
N ALA A 326 -27.21 14.20 13.28
CA ALA A 326 -26.68 14.64 11.99
C ALA A 326 -25.71 13.64 11.32
N VAL A 327 -25.90 13.45 10.02
CA VAL A 327 -25.09 12.60 9.14
C VAL A 327 -24.84 13.39 7.86
N VAL A 328 -23.59 13.44 7.42
CA VAL A 328 -23.20 14.12 6.17
C VAL A 328 -23.22 13.17 4.98
N ARG A 329 -22.99 11.87 5.21
CA ARG A 329 -22.84 10.86 4.17
C ARG A 329 -23.09 9.46 4.70
N ILE A 330 -23.63 8.59 3.85
CA ILE A 330 -23.73 7.15 4.10
C ILE A 330 -23.08 6.34 2.98
N GLY A 331 -22.28 5.34 3.34
CA GLY A 331 -21.80 4.29 2.44
C GLY A 331 -22.03 2.90 3.03
N ALA A 332 -21.90 1.88 2.18
CA ALA A 332 -21.98 0.49 2.61
C ALA A 332 -21.00 -0.39 1.85
N PHE A 333 -20.38 -1.35 2.53
CA PHE A 333 -19.42 -2.27 1.94
C PHE A 333 -19.68 -3.69 2.39
N ASP A 334 -19.57 -4.62 1.45
CA ASP A 334 -19.66 -6.04 1.75
C ASP A 334 -18.48 -6.48 2.66
N PRO A 335 -18.73 -7.31 3.69
CA PRO A 335 -17.73 -7.69 4.69
C PRO A 335 -16.61 -8.56 4.12
N THR A 336 -16.79 -9.21 2.97
CA THR A 336 -15.81 -10.13 2.37
C THR A 336 -15.00 -9.47 1.27
N SER A 337 -15.67 -8.86 0.30
CA SER A 337 -15.04 -8.14 -0.82
C SER A 337 -14.59 -6.73 -0.44
N HIS A 338 -15.12 -6.16 0.65
CA HIS A 338 -14.85 -4.78 1.09
C HIS A 338 -15.26 -3.70 0.09
N VAL A 339 -16.17 -4.04 -0.83
CA VAL A 339 -16.62 -3.20 -1.94
C VAL A 339 -18.15 -3.03 -1.86
N THR A 340 -18.67 -1.89 -2.32
CA THR A 340 -20.12 -1.66 -2.41
C THR A 340 -20.71 -2.48 -3.57
N THR A 341 -21.40 -3.56 -3.25
CA THR A 341 -22.02 -4.45 -4.25
C THR A 341 -23.24 -3.80 -4.91
N PRO A 342 -23.71 -4.28 -6.07
CA PRO A 342 -24.91 -3.76 -6.72
C PRO A 342 -26.16 -3.74 -5.84
N ALA A 343 -26.33 -4.74 -4.96
CA ALA A 343 -27.44 -4.79 -4.02
C ALA A 343 -27.36 -3.66 -2.97
N LEU A 344 -26.16 -3.40 -2.44
CA LEU A 344 -25.93 -2.28 -1.52
C LEU A 344 -26.07 -0.93 -2.23
N GLN A 345 -25.62 -0.81 -3.49
CA GLN A 345 -25.84 0.40 -4.29
C GLN A 345 -27.33 0.70 -4.43
N GLN A 346 -28.17 -0.30 -4.68
CA GLN A 346 -29.62 -0.10 -4.79
C GLN A 346 -30.21 0.39 -3.46
N ALA A 347 -29.89 -0.26 -2.34
CA ALA A 347 -30.38 0.16 -1.03
C ALA A 347 -29.93 1.59 -0.64
N LEU A 348 -28.71 1.99 -1.01
CA LEU A 348 -28.23 3.35 -0.83
C LEU A 348 -29.02 4.35 -1.68
N ARG A 349 -29.31 4.05 -2.96
CA ARG A 349 -30.13 4.91 -3.82
C ARG A 349 -31.55 5.07 -3.25
N ASP A 350 -32.15 3.98 -2.79
CA ASP A 350 -33.49 4.00 -2.22
C ASP A 350 -33.55 4.85 -0.93
N ALA A 351 -32.52 4.74 -0.09
CA ALA A 351 -32.39 5.57 1.11
C ALA A 351 -32.20 7.06 0.77
N ALA A 352 -31.34 7.38 -0.21
CA ALA A 352 -31.15 8.76 -0.66
C ALA A 352 -32.44 9.36 -1.23
N ALA A 353 -33.18 8.60 -2.03
CA ALA A 353 -34.47 9.03 -2.59
C ALA A 353 -35.53 9.27 -1.50
N ALA A 354 -35.52 8.49 -0.42
CA ALA A 354 -36.41 8.67 0.73
C ALA A 354 -36.04 9.87 1.63
N ALA A 355 -34.73 10.13 1.80
CA ALA A 355 -34.23 11.17 2.70
C ALA A 355 -34.01 12.55 2.02
N GLY A 356 -34.02 12.61 0.69
CA GLY A 356 -33.86 13.84 -0.10
C GLY A 356 -32.40 14.28 -0.25
N ASP A 357 -31.84 14.93 0.77
CA ASP A 357 -30.51 15.58 0.72
C ASP A 357 -29.36 14.70 1.25
N LEU A 358 -29.58 13.38 1.34
CA LEU A 358 -28.56 12.45 1.83
C LEU A 358 -27.53 12.11 0.74
N GLU A 359 -26.28 12.52 0.94
CA GLU A 359 -25.18 12.03 0.11
C GLU A 359 -24.91 10.55 0.39
N VAL A 360 -24.96 9.72 -0.65
CA VAL A 360 -24.57 8.31 -0.57
C VAL A 360 -23.32 8.05 -1.39
N VAL A 361 -22.44 7.19 -0.88
CA VAL A 361 -21.14 6.89 -1.48
C VAL A 361 -20.96 5.39 -1.71
N ALA A 362 -20.40 5.03 -2.86
CA ALA A 362 -19.98 3.68 -3.18
C ALA A 362 -18.45 3.60 -3.31
N GLY A 363 -17.90 2.41 -3.51
CA GLY A 363 -16.46 2.21 -3.70
C GLY A 363 -15.96 1.11 -2.80
N THR A 364 -14.90 1.38 -2.06
CA THR A 364 -14.30 0.44 -1.13
C THR A 364 -13.92 1.08 0.20
N ARG A 365 -13.99 0.31 1.29
CA ARG A 365 -13.36 0.68 2.57
C ARG A 365 -11.88 0.29 2.64
N ALA A 366 -11.40 -0.50 1.68
CA ALA A 366 -10.01 -0.90 1.53
C ALA A 366 -9.24 0.13 0.70
N HIS A 367 -8.22 -0.27 -0.07
CA HIS A 367 -7.28 0.62 -0.73
C HIS A 367 -7.68 0.94 -2.16
N PHE A 368 -6.95 1.86 -2.81
CA PHE A 368 -7.19 2.18 -4.22
C PHE A 368 -7.11 0.94 -5.13
N THR A 369 -6.27 -0.05 -4.78
CA THR A 369 -6.21 -1.34 -5.46
C THR A 369 -7.57 -1.99 -5.63
N GLU A 370 -8.38 -2.06 -4.58
CA GLU A 370 -9.72 -2.66 -4.64
C GLU A 370 -10.65 -1.83 -5.53
N LEU A 371 -10.64 -0.51 -5.41
CA LEU A 371 -11.44 0.37 -6.27
C LEU A 371 -11.06 0.22 -7.76
N ASN A 372 -9.76 0.23 -8.06
CA ASN A 372 -9.23 0.16 -9.42
C ASN A 372 -9.58 -1.19 -10.08
N ARG A 373 -9.46 -2.29 -9.33
CA ARG A 373 -9.81 -3.64 -9.80
C ARG A 373 -11.31 -3.86 -9.99
N THR A 374 -12.15 -3.08 -9.31
CA THR A 374 -13.60 -3.27 -9.30
C THR A 374 -14.37 -2.11 -9.90
N VAL A 375 -13.69 -1.19 -10.60
CA VAL A 375 -14.30 0.05 -11.13
C VAL A 375 -15.53 -0.21 -12.00
N ASP A 376 -15.55 -1.32 -12.73
CA ASP A 376 -16.66 -1.71 -13.60
C ASP A 376 -17.97 -1.98 -12.82
N LEU A 377 -17.90 -2.33 -11.53
CA LEU A 377 -19.07 -2.47 -10.66
C LEU A 377 -19.81 -1.14 -10.43
N PHE A 378 -19.16 -0.01 -10.71
CA PHE A 378 -19.68 1.33 -10.49
C PHE A 378 -20.06 2.03 -11.80
N ARG A 379 -20.20 1.30 -12.91
CA ARG A 379 -20.56 1.87 -14.21
C ARG A 379 -21.92 2.57 -14.21
N ASP A 380 -22.86 2.09 -13.42
CA ASP A 380 -24.23 2.62 -13.30
C ASP A 380 -24.41 3.43 -12.01
N TRP A 381 -23.31 3.75 -11.30
CA TRP A 381 -23.30 4.54 -10.08
C TRP A 381 -22.90 6.00 -10.39
N ASP A 382 -23.87 6.91 -10.27
CA ASP A 382 -23.66 8.34 -10.56
C ASP A 382 -23.15 9.15 -9.35
N GLY A 383 -23.16 8.54 -8.16
CA GLY A 383 -22.73 9.18 -6.92
C GLY A 383 -21.20 9.22 -6.73
N PRO A 384 -20.74 9.83 -5.62
CA PRO A 384 -19.31 9.84 -5.28
C PRO A 384 -18.73 8.45 -5.06
N LEU A 385 -17.41 8.35 -5.19
CA LEU A 385 -16.62 7.15 -4.92
C LEU A 385 -15.67 7.34 -3.73
N THR A 386 -15.36 6.27 -3.01
CA THR A 386 -14.43 6.29 -1.88
C THR A 386 -13.44 5.14 -1.88
N PHE A 387 -12.25 5.41 -1.30
CA PHE A 387 -11.21 4.43 -0.98
C PHE A 387 -10.30 4.98 0.14
N SER A 388 -9.57 4.11 0.83
CA SER A 388 -8.62 4.46 1.89
C SER A 388 -7.17 4.39 1.42
N VAL A 389 -6.25 4.98 2.18
CA VAL A 389 -4.84 5.09 1.82
C VAL A 389 -3.95 4.77 3.02
N THR A 390 -2.92 3.97 2.79
CA THR A 390 -1.85 3.74 3.77
C THR A 390 -0.52 3.48 3.07
N PRO A 391 0.60 4.02 3.58
CA PRO A 391 1.89 3.90 2.91
C PRO A 391 2.64 2.61 3.21
N GLN A 392 2.18 1.82 4.19
CA GLN A 392 2.93 0.68 4.74
C GLN A 392 2.31 -0.69 4.41
N MET A 393 1.86 -0.87 3.17
CA MET A 393 1.27 -2.14 2.71
C MET A 393 2.31 -3.24 2.50
N HIS A 394 3.46 -2.88 1.92
CA HIS A 394 4.52 -3.83 1.58
C HIS A 394 5.81 -3.58 2.35
N ASP A 395 6.06 -2.33 2.72
CA ASP A 395 7.26 -1.91 3.40
C ASP A 395 6.93 -0.92 4.51
N ARG A 396 7.59 -1.08 5.65
CA ARG A 396 7.42 -0.30 6.88
C ARG A 396 8.57 0.70 7.08
N SER A 397 9.48 0.79 6.11
CA SER A 397 10.63 1.68 6.17
C SER A 397 10.23 3.16 6.14
N PRO A 398 10.96 4.05 6.85
CA PRO A 398 10.76 5.49 6.76
C PRO A 398 10.90 6.04 5.33
N GLU A 399 11.76 5.42 4.51
CA GLU A 399 11.94 5.73 3.10
C GLU A 399 10.62 5.51 2.35
N GLN A 400 10.02 4.32 2.44
CA GLN A 400 8.72 4.03 1.84
C GLN A 400 7.63 5.02 2.31
N VAL A 401 7.56 5.32 3.60
CA VAL A 401 6.58 6.27 4.14
C VAL A 401 6.74 7.64 3.48
N THR A 402 7.97 8.12 3.33
CA THR A 402 8.24 9.41 2.67
C THR A 402 7.90 9.34 1.18
N GLU A 403 8.34 8.30 0.49
CA GLU A 403 8.12 8.12 -0.95
C GLU A 403 6.65 7.90 -1.32
N SER A 404 5.82 7.43 -0.39
CA SER A 404 4.38 7.24 -0.63
C SER A 404 3.65 8.55 -0.96
N ILE A 405 4.11 9.70 -0.44
CA ILE A 405 3.42 11.00 -0.59
C ILE A 405 3.24 11.32 -2.08
N ARG A 406 4.29 11.16 -2.90
CA ARG A 406 4.21 11.37 -4.35
C ARG A 406 3.21 10.41 -5.01
N MET A 407 3.11 9.18 -4.52
CA MET A 407 2.20 8.17 -5.05
C MET A 407 0.76 8.43 -4.66
N GLN A 408 0.48 9.02 -3.50
CA GLN A 408 -0.87 9.41 -3.10
C GLN A 408 -1.48 10.38 -4.12
N ARG A 409 -0.71 11.38 -4.57
CA ARG A 409 -1.12 12.30 -5.63
C ARG A 409 -1.44 11.55 -6.93
N TRP A 410 -0.59 10.62 -7.34
CA TRP A 410 -0.81 9.84 -8.56
C TRP A 410 -2.02 8.90 -8.45
N VAL A 411 -2.26 8.35 -7.27
CA VAL A 411 -3.43 7.55 -6.94
C VAL A 411 -4.70 8.35 -7.09
N VAL A 412 -4.80 9.56 -6.52
CA VAL A 412 -6.02 10.39 -6.68
C VAL A 412 -6.22 10.89 -8.10
N MET A 413 -5.14 11.15 -8.85
CA MET A 413 -5.24 11.48 -10.28
C MET A 413 -5.77 10.29 -11.11
N SER A 414 -5.28 9.08 -10.83
CA SER A 414 -5.78 7.84 -11.45
C SER A 414 -7.24 7.58 -11.05
N ALA A 415 -7.57 7.73 -9.77
CA ALA A 415 -8.93 7.61 -9.27
C ALA A 415 -9.88 8.64 -9.90
N SER A 416 -9.43 9.88 -10.12
CA SER A 416 -10.25 10.94 -10.73
C SER A 416 -10.61 10.61 -12.17
N ARG A 417 -9.68 10.01 -12.93
CA ARG A 417 -9.96 9.49 -14.27
C ARG A 417 -11.02 8.39 -14.24
N LEU A 418 -10.92 7.46 -13.29
CA LEU A 418 -11.90 6.38 -13.10
C LEU A 418 -13.27 6.90 -12.62
N ALA A 419 -13.26 7.95 -11.79
CA ALA A 419 -14.46 8.61 -11.30
C ALA A 419 -15.19 9.40 -12.39
N ALA A 420 -14.56 9.69 -13.54
CA ALA A 420 -15.22 10.32 -14.69
C ALA A 420 -16.03 11.58 -14.34
N GLY A 421 -15.52 12.41 -13.43
CA GLY A 421 -16.18 13.64 -12.94
C GLY A 421 -16.97 13.49 -11.65
N ARG A 422 -17.20 12.26 -11.15
CA ARG A 422 -17.78 12.01 -9.83
C ARG A 422 -16.81 12.45 -8.72
N ALA A 423 -17.36 12.94 -7.62
CA ALA A 423 -16.56 13.34 -6.47
C ALA A 423 -15.85 12.13 -5.81
N LEU A 424 -14.68 12.39 -5.24
CA LEU A 424 -13.88 11.41 -4.51
C LEU A 424 -13.83 11.76 -3.03
N HIS A 425 -14.15 10.80 -2.18
CA HIS A 425 -13.87 10.86 -0.75
C HIS A 425 -12.68 9.95 -0.45
N VAL A 426 -11.56 10.52 -0.03
CA VAL A 426 -10.35 9.75 0.25
C VAL A 426 -10.22 9.57 1.75
N GLY A 427 -10.10 8.33 2.18
CA GLY A 427 -9.73 7.99 3.54
C GLY A 427 -10.55 6.84 4.12
N PRO A 428 -10.18 6.38 5.33
CA PRO A 428 -9.15 6.99 6.19
C PRO A 428 -7.72 6.95 5.61
N VAL A 429 -6.97 8.02 5.82
CA VAL A 429 -5.54 8.12 5.55
C VAL A 429 -4.82 7.77 6.86
N THR A 430 -4.14 6.63 6.89
CA THR A 430 -3.48 6.10 8.11
C THR A 430 -2.08 5.61 7.81
N LEU A 431 -1.16 5.67 8.79
CA LEU A 431 0.20 5.12 8.61
C LEU A 431 0.19 3.61 8.42
N ARG A 432 -0.70 2.90 9.12
CA ARG A 432 -0.86 1.44 9.05
C ARG A 432 -2.25 1.05 8.54
N PRO A 433 -2.40 -0.12 7.90
CA PRO A 433 -3.71 -0.65 7.53
C PRO A 433 -4.60 -0.82 8.75
N ARG A 434 -5.89 -0.49 8.61
CA ARG A 434 -6.89 -0.58 9.68
C ARG A 434 -7.45 -1.99 9.86
N PHE A 435 -7.35 -2.79 8.81
CA PHE A 435 -7.71 -4.20 8.72
C PHE A 435 -6.96 -4.79 7.52
N ASN A 436 -7.01 -6.11 7.34
CA ASN A 436 -6.37 -6.78 6.22
C ASN A 436 -7.43 -7.23 5.20
N ALA A 437 -7.54 -6.49 4.09
CA ALA A 437 -8.53 -6.74 3.05
C ALA A 437 -8.28 -8.03 2.24
N VAL A 438 -7.09 -8.63 2.37
CA VAL A 438 -6.68 -9.83 1.65
C VAL A 438 -6.32 -10.97 2.61
N ALA A 439 -6.79 -10.90 3.87
CA ALA A 439 -6.60 -11.97 4.84
C ALA A 439 -7.23 -13.28 4.36
N THR A 440 -6.57 -14.39 4.62
CA THR A 440 -7.15 -15.73 4.41
C THR A 440 -7.72 -16.29 5.71
N SER A 441 -7.29 -15.74 6.85
CA SER A 441 -7.87 -15.99 8.16
C SER A 441 -9.27 -15.37 8.31
N ALA A 442 -10.13 -16.09 9.01
CA ALA A 442 -11.46 -15.59 9.35
C ALA A 442 -11.38 -14.35 10.24
N ARG A 443 -12.32 -13.41 10.03
CA ARG A 443 -12.51 -12.26 10.91
C ARG A 443 -12.79 -12.75 12.34
N PRO A 444 -12.15 -12.16 13.38
CA PRO A 444 -12.49 -12.44 14.77
C PRO A 444 -13.96 -12.13 15.07
N VAL A 445 -14.64 -13.04 15.78
CA VAL A 445 -16.04 -12.84 16.18
C VAL A 445 -16.11 -11.84 17.33
N VAL A 446 -16.95 -10.82 17.18
CA VAL A 446 -17.24 -9.86 18.25
C VAL A 446 -18.39 -10.40 19.10
N THR A 447 -18.14 -10.60 20.40
CA THR A 447 -19.13 -11.11 21.36
C THR A 447 -19.54 -10.10 22.41
N ASP A 448 -18.70 -9.10 22.68
CA ASP A 448 -18.98 -8.01 23.61
C ASP A 448 -19.85 -6.95 22.93
N ALA A 449 -20.97 -6.58 23.55
CA ALA A 449 -21.86 -5.52 23.08
C ALA A 449 -21.36 -4.10 23.43
N THR A 450 -20.32 -4.01 24.27
CA THR A 450 -19.69 -2.75 24.67
C THR A 450 -18.46 -2.43 23.82
N ILE A 451 -17.84 -1.28 24.11
CA ILE A 451 -16.57 -0.85 23.49
C ILE A 451 -15.49 -0.58 24.56
N GLU A 452 -15.63 -1.15 25.76
CA GLU A 452 -14.73 -0.85 26.88
C GLU A 452 -13.27 -1.24 26.55
N ALA A 453 -13.08 -2.39 25.91
CA ALA A 453 -11.77 -2.84 25.42
C ALA A 453 -11.36 -2.23 24.06
N GLY A 454 -12.19 -1.36 23.49
CA GLY A 454 -12.06 -0.83 22.14
C GLY A 454 -12.76 -1.71 21.09
N TYR A 455 -12.58 -1.36 19.81
CA TYR A 455 -13.19 -2.07 18.68
C TYR A 455 -12.35 -1.94 17.40
N GLY A 456 -12.68 -2.74 16.39
CA GLY A 456 -12.12 -2.63 15.03
C GLY A 456 -10.59 -2.65 15.02
N PRO A 457 -9.92 -1.58 14.51
CA PRO A 457 -8.46 -1.49 14.43
C PRO A 457 -7.70 -1.75 15.73
N GLN A 458 -8.34 -1.61 16.90
CA GLN A 458 -7.74 -1.89 18.20
C GLN A 458 -7.30 -3.35 18.35
N PHE A 459 -7.97 -4.27 17.65
CA PHE A 459 -7.70 -5.70 17.70
C PHE A 459 -6.99 -6.20 16.45
N VAL A 460 -6.58 -5.31 15.55
CA VAL A 460 -5.81 -5.66 14.36
C VAL A 460 -4.34 -5.56 14.69
N ALA A 461 -3.63 -6.69 14.55
CA ALA A 461 -2.19 -6.74 14.72
C ALA A 461 -1.50 -5.71 13.79
N ASP A 462 -0.51 -5.00 14.33
CA ASP A 462 0.27 -3.97 13.62
C ASP A 462 -0.52 -2.77 13.06
N ALA A 463 -1.80 -2.59 13.42
CA ALA A 463 -2.58 -1.42 13.02
C ALA A 463 -2.17 -0.11 13.73
N THR A 464 -1.31 -0.21 14.75
CA THR A 464 -0.79 0.95 15.49
C THR A 464 0.68 1.16 15.15
N ASP A 465 0.99 2.28 14.51
CA ASP A 465 2.37 2.63 14.18
C ASP A 465 3.11 3.19 15.41
N PRO A 466 4.28 2.66 15.79
CA PRO A 466 5.06 3.21 16.91
C PRO A 466 5.46 4.68 16.72
N ALA A 467 5.56 5.15 15.48
CA ALA A 467 5.91 6.52 15.13
C ALA A 467 4.69 7.43 14.91
N GLN A 468 3.46 6.97 15.15
CA GLN A 468 2.20 7.73 14.93
C GLN A 468 2.22 9.15 15.51
N HIS A 469 2.82 9.33 16.69
CA HIS A 469 2.88 10.63 17.38
C HIS A 469 4.22 11.37 17.21
N SER A 470 5.07 10.92 16.28
CA SER A 470 6.35 11.57 15.98
C SER A 470 6.18 12.84 15.15
N ALA A 471 7.20 13.70 15.15
CA ALA A 471 7.23 14.88 14.28
C ALA A 471 7.19 14.48 12.79
N ALA A 472 7.83 13.38 12.42
CA ALA A 472 7.83 12.84 11.07
C ALA A 472 6.43 12.42 10.61
N ALA A 473 5.67 11.72 11.48
CA ALA A 473 4.28 11.36 11.18
C ALA A 473 3.38 12.58 10.96
N ARG A 474 3.53 13.64 11.80
CA ARG A 474 2.77 14.89 11.58
C ARG A 474 3.09 15.55 10.24
N ALA A 475 4.38 15.61 9.89
CA ALA A 475 4.82 16.16 8.60
C ALA A 475 4.26 15.32 7.43
N TRP A 476 4.27 14.00 7.57
CA TRP A 476 3.69 13.09 6.59
C TRP A 476 2.17 13.29 6.41
N PHE A 477 1.40 13.45 7.49
CA PHE A 477 -0.04 13.74 7.39
C PHE A 477 -0.31 15.08 6.68
N ALA A 478 0.47 16.12 6.99
CA ALA A 478 0.35 17.41 6.31
C ALA A 478 0.66 17.30 4.82
N ALA A 479 1.76 16.62 4.46
CA ALA A 479 2.13 16.39 3.07
C ALA A 479 1.14 15.46 2.34
N SER A 480 0.51 14.52 3.04
CA SER A 480 -0.56 13.67 2.50
C SER A 480 -1.80 14.49 2.17
N VAL A 481 -2.22 15.42 3.04
CA VAL A 481 -3.33 16.33 2.73
C VAL A 481 -3.03 17.15 1.49
N GLU A 482 -1.83 17.71 1.37
CA GLU A 482 -1.41 18.47 0.19
C GLU A 482 -1.42 17.60 -1.07
N ALA A 483 -0.85 16.39 -1.01
CA ALA A 483 -0.79 15.47 -2.14
C ALA A 483 -2.18 15.01 -2.62
N LEU A 484 -3.12 14.82 -1.69
CA LEU A 484 -4.49 14.39 -1.96
C LEU A 484 -5.43 15.55 -2.36
N THR A 485 -5.01 16.80 -2.17
CA THR A 485 -5.79 17.98 -2.56
C THR A 485 -5.64 18.23 -4.05
N VAL A 486 -6.45 17.52 -4.84
CA VAL A 486 -6.56 17.67 -6.30
C VAL A 486 -8.02 17.91 -6.71
N PRO A 487 -8.29 18.50 -7.89
CA PRO A 487 -9.65 18.65 -8.40
C PRO A 487 -10.42 17.33 -8.39
N GLY A 488 -11.65 17.35 -7.87
CA GLY A 488 -12.52 16.17 -7.75
C GLY A 488 -12.48 15.49 -6.37
N VAL A 489 -11.46 15.74 -5.55
CA VAL A 489 -11.44 15.25 -4.15
C VAL A 489 -12.29 16.18 -3.27
N ALA A 490 -13.41 15.65 -2.77
CA ALA A 490 -14.39 16.39 -1.98
C ALA A 490 -14.14 16.32 -0.47
N SER A 491 -13.57 15.22 0.04
CA SER A 491 -13.16 15.13 1.44
C SER A 491 -11.94 14.23 1.65
N ILE A 492 -11.19 14.53 2.72
CA ILE A 492 -10.07 13.71 3.19
C ILE A 492 -10.33 13.35 4.66
N THR A 493 -10.46 12.05 4.95
CA THR A 493 -10.54 11.56 6.33
C THR A 493 -9.15 11.18 6.81
N LEU A 494 -8.67 11.85 7.86
CA LEU A 494 -7.38 11.58 8.47
C LEU A 494 -7.51 10.52 9.58
N ALA A 495 -6.42 10.31 10.31
CA ALA A 495 -6.28 9.35 11.40
C ALA A 495 -7.38 9.45 12.49
N GLU A 496 -7.32 8.55 13.48
CA GLU A 496 -8.33 8.52 14.55
C GLU A 496 -8.40 9.84 15.32
N ALA A 497 -9.60 10.19 15.82
CA ALA A 497 -9.83 11.43 16.54
C ALA A 497 -9.01 11.54 17.83
N TRP A 498 -8.65 10.41 18.43
CA TRP A 498 -7.79 10.29 19.61
C TRP A 498 -7.20 8.88 19.73
N GLY A 499 -6.39 8.65 20.76
CA GLY A 499 -5.79 7.35 21.06
C GLY A 499 -4.49 7.07 20.28
N PRO A 500 -3.94 5.84 20.40
CA PRO A 500 -2.63 5.47 19.83
C PRO A 500 -2.54 5.54 18.31
N ARG A 501 -3.68 5.54 17.62
CA ARG A 501 -3.79 5.67 16.15
C ARG A 501 -4.27 7.06 15.73
N GLY A 502 -4.38 7.99 16.67
CA GLY A 502 -4.84 9.34 16.40
C GLY A 502 -3.74 10.29 15.94
N GLY A 503 -4.13 11.36 15.28
CA GLY A 503 -3.23 12.46 14.90
C GLY A 503 -3.34 13.62 15.89
N ARG A 504 -2.23 14.28 16.22
CA ARG A 504 -2.31 15.71 16.58
C ARG A 504 -2.30 16.47 15.27
N LEU A 505 -3.49 16.89 14.81
CA LEU A 505 -3.57 17.72 13.61
C LEU A 505 -2.64 18.95 13.79
N PRO A 506 -1.95 19.41 12.73
CA PRO A 506 -1.26 20.70 12.79
C PRO A 506 -2.29 21.76 13.19
N GLY A 507 -1.95 22.56 14.19
CA GLY A 507 -2.80 23.68 14.63
C GLY A 507 -2.77 24.85 13.67
#